data_AF-A0A8H3YJ45-F1
#
_entry.id   AF-A0A8H3YJ45-F1
#
_cell.length_a   1.000
_cell.length_b   1.000
_cell.length_c   1.000
_cell.angle_alpha   90.00
_cell.angle_beta   90.00
_cell.angle_gamma   90.00
#
_symmetry.space_group_name_H-M   'P 1'
#
loop_
_entity.id
_entity.type
_entity.pdbx_description
1 polymer ?
#
loop_
_entity_poly.entity_id
_entity_poly.type
_entity_poly.pdbx_seq_one_letter_code
_entity_poly.pdbx_strand_id
1 'polypeptide(L)'
;MIRRARQSGHLTLPITSLQPWAQFNGISFNGITCTSIPNSGSGIVATRDLRSASNEDASSEAPLMIIPKELVLSLERVRMLALADRDLNEVLEAVGGFGR
;
A
#
# COMPACT_ATOMS: atom_id res chain seq x y z
N MET A 1 -17.62 7.48 -14.09
CA MET A 1 -16.35 8.23 -13.90
C MET A 1 -15.12 7.30 -13.85
N ILE A 2 -15.07 6.31 -12.95
CA ILE A 2 -13.93 5.37 -12.80
C ILE A 2 -13.64 4.54 -14.06
N ARG A 3 -14.67 4.03 -14.76
CA ARG A 3 -14.48 3.29 -16.03
C ARG A 3 -13.74 4.11 -17.11
N ARG A 4 -14.07 5.41 -17.24
CA ARG A 4 -13.44 6.32 -18.20
C ARG A 4 -11.99 6.62 -17.83
N ALA A 5 -11.70 6.77 -16.54
CA ALA A 5 -10.35 6.99 -16.04
C ALA A 5 -9.45 5.74 -16.19
N ARG A 6 -10.02 4.52 -16.06
CA ARG A 6 -9.33 3.26 -16.41
C ARG A 6 -9.05 3.14 -17.91
N GLN A 7 -10.04 3.48 -18.75
CA GLN A 7 -9.89 3.41 -20.22
C GLN A 7 -8.90 4.44 -20.78
N SER A 8 -8.71 5.57 -20.10
CA SER A 8 -7.77 6.62 -20.48
C SER A 8 -6.37 6.44 -19.90
N GLY A 9 -6.10 5.34 -19.18
CA GLY A 9 -4.78 5.04 -18.60
C GLY A 9 -4.43 5.85 -17.34
N HIS A 10 -5.24 6.85 -16.97
CA HIS A 10 -5.01 7.69 -15.79
C HIS A 10 -5.12 6.95 -14.45
N LEU A 11 -5.72 5.75 -14.43
CA LEU A 11 -5.79 4.86 -13.26
C LEU A 11 -4.81 3.68 -13.33
N THR A 12 -3.86 3.68 -14.28
CA THR A 12 -2.86 2.63 -14.43
C THR A 12 -1.47 3.24 -14.38
N LEU A 13 -0.86 3.22 -13.19
CA LEU A 13 0.55 3.54 -13.03
C LEU A 13 1.36 2.23 -13.09
N PRO A 14 2.57 2.23 -13.67
CA PRO A 14 3.44 1.08 -13.61
C PRO A 14 3.84 0.81 -12.16
N ILE A 15 4.08 -0.46 -11.81
CA ILE A 15 4.48 -0.86 -10.45
C ILE A 15 5.75 -0.15 -9.96
N THR A 16 6.63 0.24 -10.90
CA THR A 16 7.83 1.01 -10.61
C THR A 16 7.53 2.41 -10.04
N SER A 17 6.32 2.95 -10.23
CA SER A 17 5.89 4.22 -9.64
C SER A 17 5.47 4.09 -8.17
N LEU A 18 5.19 2.87 -7.69
CA LEU A 18 4.73 2.65 -6.31
C LEU A 18 5.80 3.02 -5.29
N GLN A 19 7.05 2.60 -5.51
CA GLN A 19 8.11 2.79 -4.52
C GLN A 19 8.51 4.26 -4.35
N PRO A 20 8.71 5.07 -5.42
CA PRO A 20 8.90 6.51 -5.28
C PRO A 20 7.74 7.21 -4.55
N TRP A 21 6.49 6.87 -4.89
CA TRP A 21 5.32 7.41 -4.20
C TRP A 21 5.31 7.01 -2.71
N ALA A 22 5.60 5.75 -2.41
CA ALA A 22 5.62 5.22 -1.05
C ALA A 22 6.70 5.91 -0.20
N GLN A 23 7.92 6.06 -0.73
CA GLN A 23 9.01 6.78 -0.07
C GLN A 23 8.66 8.25 0.19
N PHE A 24 8.07 8.92 -0.80
CA PHE A 24 7.58 10.29 -0.64
C PHE A 24 6.56 10.42 0.52
N ASN A 25 5.74 9.40 0.74
CA ASN A 25 4.75 9.37 1.82
C ASN A 25 5.30 8.82 3.16
N GLY A 26 6.61 8.60 3.28
CA GLY A 26 7.25 8.19 4.53
C GLY A 26 7.36 6.68 4.75
N ILE A 27 7.13 5.85 3.71
CA ILE A 27 7.42 4.42 3.76
C ILE A 27 8.92 4.20 3.56
N SER A 28 9.58 3.47 4.46
CA SER A 28 10.97 3.08 4.29
C SER A 28 11.09 1.68 3.69
N PHE A 29 12.05 1.48 2.78
CA PHE A 29 12.39 0.19 2.18
C PHE A 29 13.84 -0.14 2.50
N ASN A 30 14.12 -1.38 2.89
CA ASN A 30 15.46 -1.85 3.25
C ASN A 30 15.80 -3.10 2.45
N GLY A 31 16.69 -2.96 1.47
CA GLY A 31 17.19 -4.10 0.68
C GLY A 31 16.13 -4.78 -0.19
N ILE A 32 15.05 -4.07 -0.54
CA ILE A 32 13.95 -4.57 -1.37
C ILE A 32 13.52 -3.52 -2.40
N THR A 33 12.92 -3.97 -3.51
CA THR A 33 12.34 -3.10 -4.54
C THR A 33 11.04 -3.65 -5.08
N CYS A 34 10.11 -2.76 -5.47
CA CYS A 34 8.87 -3.13 -6.16
C CYS A 34 9.12 -3.28 -7.67
N THR A 35 8.72 -4.41 -8.26
CA THR A 35 8.91 -4.67 -9.69
C THR A 35 7.84 -5.59 -10.26
N SER A 36 7.81 -5.71 -11.59
CA SER A 36 7.01 -6.71 -12.29
C SER A 36 7.77 -8.03 -12.33
N ILE A 37 7.14 -9.10 -11.88
CA ILE A 37 7.65 -10.48 -11.90
C ILE A 37 7.01 -11.21 -13.08
N PRO A 38 7.80 -11.75 -14.03
CA PRO A 38 7.28 -12.54 -15.14
C PRO A 38 6.34 -13.65 -14.65
N ASN A 39 5.16 -13.76 -15.25
CA ASN A 39 4.12 -14.75 -14.92
C ASN A 39 3.50 -14.65 -13.51
N SER A 40 3.92 -13.71 -12.66
CA SER A 40 3.37 -13.51 -11.31
C SER A 40 2.82 -12.11 -11.06
N GLY A 41 2.93 -11.20 -12.03
CA GLY A 41 2.37 -9.85 -11.93
C GLY A 41 3.33 -8.89 -11.24
N SER A 42 2.86 -8.15 -10.24
CA SER A 42 3.67 -7.17 -9.48
C SER A 42 4.08 -7.73 -8.13
N GLY A 43 5.31 -7.48 -7.70
CA GLY A 43 5.82 -7.99 -6.42
C GLY A 43 7.00 -7.21 -5.87
N ILE A 44 7.56 -7.74 -4.79
CA ILE A 44 8.71 -7.18 -4.09
C ILE A 44 9.85 -8.20 -4.23
N VAL A 45 11.03 -7.72 -4.61
CA VAL A 45 12.24 -8.55 -4.76
C VAL A 45 13.36 -7.98 -3.90
N ALA A 46 14.21 -8.86 -3.36
CA ALA A 46 15.39 -8.45 -2.62
C ALA A 46 16.45 -7.87 -3.56
N THR A 47 17.12 -6.80 -3.13
CA THR A 47 18.24 -6.16 -3.86
C THR A 47 19.61 -6.49 -3.23
N ARG A 48 19.60 -7.26 -2.15
CA ARG A 48 20.77 -7.79 -1.44
C ARG A 48 20.40 -9.12 -0.80
N ASP A 49 21.39 -9.85 -0.31
CA ASP A 49 21.16 -11.03 0.51
C ASP A 49 20.46 -10.63 1.83
N LEU A 50 19.42 -11.40 2.18
CA LEU A 50 18.64 -11.22 3.41
C LEU A 50 19.06 -12.28 4.43
N ARG A 51 19.23 -11.87 5.69
CA ARG A 51 19.56 -12.81 6.77
C ARG A 51 18.30 -13.47 7.31
N SER A 52 18.38 -14.75 7.63
CA SER A 52 17.29 -15.47 8.30
C SER A 52 17.14 -15.01 9.74
N ALA A 53 15.91 -14.87 10.19
CA ALA A 53 15.58 -14.62 11.60
C ALA A 53 15.83 -15.84 12.52
N SER A 54 16.16 -17.01 11.96
CA SER A 54 16.31 -18.28 12.69
C SER A 54 17.70 -18.54 13.29
N ASN A 55 18.69 -17.70 13.01
CA ASN A 55 20.05 -17.91 13.52
C ASN A 55 20.18 -17.27 14.90
N GLU A 56 20.72 -18.00 15.87
CA GLU A 56 20.83 -17.60 17.29
C GLU A 56 21.75 -16.37 17.49
N ASP A 57 22.55 -16.01 16.48
CA ASP A 57 23.31 -14.76 16.37
C ASP A 57 22.48 -13.63 15.70
N ALA A 58 21.18 -13.56 16.02
CA ALA A 58 20.24 -12.57 15.52
C ALA A 58 20.53 -11.16 16.09
N SER A 59 21.63 -10.56 15.63
CA SER A 59 21.65 -9.13 15.36
C SER A 59 20.64 -8.88 14.22
N SER A 60 19.37 -8.82 14.64
CA SER A 60 18.13 -8.82 13.87
C SER A 60 18.25 -8.11 12.52
N GLU A 61 17.96 -8.83 11.43
CA GLU A 61 17.66 -8.20 10.15
C GLU A 61 16.62 -7.08 10.40
N ALA A 62 16.95 -5.86 9.99
CA ALA A 62 16.05 -4.73 10.21
C ALA A 62 14.81 -4.89 9.33
N PRO A 63 13.64 -4.36 9.73
CA PRO A 63 12.42 -4.46 8.93
C PRO A 63 12.66 -4.10 7.47
N LEU A 64 12.22 -4.96 6.55
CA LEU A 64 12.39 -4.74 5.11
C LEU A 64 11.52 -3.58 4.61
N MET A 65 10.39 -3.34 5.28
CA MET A 65 9.48 -2.24 5.01
C MET A 65 8.87 -1.72 6.30
N ILE A 66 8.75 -0.40 6.44
CA ILE A 66 8.02 0.24 7.54
C ILE A 66 6.98 1.17 6.91
N ILE A 67 5.72 1.00 7.28
CA ILE A 67 4.58 1.75 6.73
C ILE A 67 3.98 2.62 7.84
N PRO A 68 3.89 3.95 7.66
CA PRO A 68 3.14 4.82 8.56
C PRO A 68 1.68 4.37 8.71
N LYS A 69 1.15 4.39 9.93
CA LYS A 69 -0.23 3.93 10.22
C LYS A 69 -1.26 4.73 9.42
N GLU A 70 -0.94 5.98 9.10
CA GLU A 70 -1.75 6.92 8.35
C GLU A 70 -1.92 6.54 6.86
N LEU A 71 -1.06 5.68 6.33
CA LEU A 71 -1.19 5.16 4.96
C LEU A 71 -1.99 3.85 4.91
N VAL A 72 -2.30 3.26 6.06
CA VAL A 72 -3.13 2.05 6.13
C VAL A 72 -4.59 2.44 5.91
N LEU A 73 -5.18 1.96 4.82
CA LEU A 73 -6.61 2.09 4.58
C LEU A 73 -7.36 1.09 5.46
N SER A 74 -7.83 1.56 6.61
CA SER A 74 -8.66 0.79 7.54
C SER A 74 -10.08 1.33 7.59
N LEU A 75 -11.04 0.49 7.99
CA LEU A 75 -12.43 0.90 8.22
C LEU A 75 -12.51 2.06 9.24
N GLU A 76 -11.72 1.99 10.30
CA GLU A 76 -11.61 3.06 11.29
C GLU A 76 -11.18 4.38 10.64
N ARG A 77 -10.14 4.34 9.79
CA ARG A 77 -9.64 5.54 9.10
C ARG A 77 -10.66 6.11 8.12
N VAL A 78 -11.38 5.25 7.39
CA VAL A 78 -12.47 5.67 6.50
C VAL A 78 -13.57 6.38 7.29
N ARG A 79 -13.99 5.84 8.44
CA ARG A 79 -14.97 6.49 9.32
C ARG A 79 -14.50 7.83 9.84
N MET A 80 -13.24 7.92 10.26
CA MET A 80 -12.65 9.18 10.72
C MET A 80 -12.65 10.26 9.63
N LEU A 81 -12.36 9.89 8.38
CA LEU A 81 -12.42 10.81 7.24
C LEU A 81 -13.86 11.25 6.93
N ALA A 82 -14.82 10.33 7.03
CA ALA A 82 -16.23 10.62 6.80
C ALA A 82 -16.80 11.65 7.81
N LEU A 83 -16.27 11.75 9.03
CA LEU A 83 -16.69 12.78 9.98
C LEU A 83 -16.44 14.21 9.45
N ALA A 84 -15.43 14.39 8.59
CA ALA A 84 -15.10 15.66 7.97
C ALA A 84 -15.70 15.84 6.56
N ASP A 85 -16.21 14.77 5.95
CA ASP A 85 -16.77 14.75 4.60
C ASP A 85 -18.20 14.23 4.64
N ARG A 86 -19.15 15.17 4.55
CA ARG A 86 -20.59 14.89 4.62
C ARG A 86 -21.03 13.93 3.52
N ASP A 87 -20.56 14.13 2.29
CA ASP A 87 -20.99 13.33 1.14
C ASP A 87 -20.51 11.88 1.30
N LEU A 88 -19.27 11.70 1.76
CA LEU A 88 -18.72 10.38 2.08
C LEU A 88 -19.54 9.71 3.20
N ASN A 89 -19.89 10.45 4.25
CA ASN A 89 -20.67 9.91 5.36
C ASN A 89 -22.06 9.46 4.94
N GLU A 90 -22.78 10.27 4.16
CA GLU A 90 -24.11 9.92 3.64
C GLU A 90 -24.07 8.66 2.78
N VAL A 91 -23.03 8.49 1.96
CA VAL A 91 -22.84 7.26 1.16
C VAL A 91 -22.58 6.05 2.05
N LEU A 92 -21.71 6.17 3.06
CA LEU A 92 -21.40 5.06 3.97
C LEU A 92 -22.64 4.62 4.77
N GLU A 93 -23.44 5.57 5.25
CA GLU A 93 -24.70 5.28 5.95
C GLU A 93 -25.76 4.65 5.02
N ALA A 94 -25.89 5.15 3.79
CA ALA A 94 -26.83 4.60 2.82
C ALA A 94 -26.48 3.16 2.40
N VAL A 95 -25.20 2.82 2.34
CA VAL A 95 -24.72 1.45 2.04
C VAL A 95 -24.88 0.52 3.25
N GLY A 96 -24.83 1.05 4.47
CA GLY A 96 -25.09 0.31 5.70
C GLY A 96 -24.20 -0.92 5.87
N GLY A 97 -24.78 -2.04 6.30
CA GLY A 97 -24.05 -3.30 6.52
C GLY A 97 -23.60 -4.04 5.26
N PHE A 98 -24.12 -3.69 4.08
CA PHE A 98 -23.76 -4.35 2.81
C PHE A 98 -22.33 -4.03 2.34
N GLY A 99 -21.74 -2.94 2.84
CA GLY A 99 -20.37 -2.52 2.50
C GLY A 99 -19.32 -2.77 3.57
N ARG A 100 -19.65 -3.52 4.63
CA ARG A 100 -18.73 -3.88 5.72
C ARG A 100 -17.97 -5.17 5.47
#